data_AF-A0A0F9AAH1-F1
#
_entry.id   AF-A0A0F9AAH1-F1
#
_cell.length_a   1.000
_cell.length_b   1.000
_cell.length_c   1.000
_cell.angle_alpha   90.00
_cell.angle_beta   90.00
_cell.angle_gamma   90.00
#
_symmetry.space_group_name_H-M   'P 1'
#
loop_
_entity.id
_entity.type
_entity.pdbx_description
1 polymer ?
#
loop_
_entity_poly.entity_id
_entity_poly.type
_entity_poly.pdbx_seq_one_letter_code
_entity_poly.pdbx_strand_id
1 'polypeptide(L)'
;MGYHSLIGRWMVCALAVCLASGWVVAQEAAPKPAAEPSKIYVPYEKLKGVFESETQGVFLPYAQFRKLWLSAQGAPAGARGVPMPYLVSTARFTGKVGQELASMKLELTVDVLAEGWVEVPIGLGEVAVAKVELARALG
;
A
#
# COMPACT_ATOMS: atom_id res chain seq x y z
N MET A 1 -33.79 -4.27 -65.25
CA MET A 1 -33.20 -2.91 -65.17
C MET A 1 -33.21 -2.43 -63.73
N GLY A 2 -32.04 -2.10 -63.16
CA GLY A 2 -31.88 -0.95 -62.27
C GLY A 2 -32.21 -1.06 -60.76
N TYR A 3 -31.48 -1.88 -59.99
CA TYR A 3 -31.42 -1.77 -58.51
C TYR A 3 -29.98 -1.51 -58.00
N HIS A 4 -29.16 -0.82 -58.78
CA HIS A 4 -27.73 -0.59 -58.50
C HIS A 4 -27.40 0.78 -57.87
N SER A 5 -28.34 1.49 -57.22
CA SER A 5 -28.06 2.88 -56.78
C SER A 5 -28.49 3.28 -55.36
N LEU A 6 -28.83 2.34 -54.48
CA LEU A 6 -29.28 2.70 -53.11
C LEU A 6 -28.41 2.14 -51.98
N ILE A 7 -27.52 1.19 -52.25
CA ILE A 7 -26.68 0.56 -51.21
C ILE A 7 -25.41 1.38 -50.93
N GLY A 8 -24.93 2.15 -51.92
CA GLY A 8 -23.69 2.94 -51.79
C GLY A 8 -23.80 4.23 -50.97
N ARG A 9 -25.01 4.73 -50.67
CA ARG A 9 -25.17 6.03 -49.98
C ARG A 9 -25.40 5.92 -48.47
N TRP A 10 -25.80 4.75 -47.98
CA TRP A 10 -25.93 4.49 -46.53
C TRP A 10 -24.64 3.99 -45.88
N MET A 11 -23.71 3.46 -46.69
CA MET A 11 -22.42 2.96 -46.18
C MET A 11 -21.36 4.06 -46.01
N VAL A 12 -21.60 5.28 -46.53
CA VAL A 12 -20.65 6.40 -46.45
C VAL A 12 -20.86 7.25 -45.19
N CYS A 13 -22.08 7.31 -44.63
CA CYS A 13 -22.33 8.04 -43.38
C CYS A 13 -21.88 7.28 -42.12
N ALA A 14 -21.84 5.94 -42.14
CA ALA A 14 -21.41 5.16 -40.99
C ALA A 14 -19.88 5.13 -40.80
N LEU A 15 -19.11 5.37 -41.86
CA LEU A 15 -17.64 5.41 -41.78
C LEU A 15 -17.10 6.80 -41.37
N ALA A 16 -17.91 7.85 -41.46
CA ALA A 16 -17.48 9.22 -41.16
C ALA A 16 -17.60 9.60 -39.68
N VAL A 17 -18.31 8.82 -38.85
CA VAL A 17 -18.53 9.14 -37.42
C VAL A 17 -17.44 8.57 -36.50
N CYS A 18 -16.65 7.59 -36.97
CA CYS A 18 -15.55 7.01 -36.19
C CYS A 18 -14.20 7.74 -36.34
N LEU A 19 -14.10 8.74 -37.24
CA LEU A 19 -12.88 9.55 -37.39
C LEU A 19 -12.84 10.77 -36.45
N ALA A 20 -13.89 10.98 -35.64
CA ALA A 20 -13.96 12.06 -34.64
C ALA A 20 -13.70 11.58 -33.20
N SER A 21 -13.43 10.29 -32.97
CA SER A 21 -12.85 9.83 -31.69
C SER A 21 -11.36 10.15 -31.67
N GLY A 22 -11.06 11.44 -31.71
CA GLY A 22 -9.73 11.95 -31.39
C GLY A 22 -9.32 11.43 -30.03
N TRP A 23 -8.11 10.92 -29.97
CA TRP A 23 -7.47 10.36 -28.79
C TRP A 23 -7.71 11.26 -27.58
N VAL A 24 -8.52 10.78 -26.63
CA VAL A 24 -8.41 11.22 -25.24
C VAL A 24 -7.11 10.63 -24.74
N VAL A 25 -6.03 11.39 -24.89
CA VAL A 25 -4.81 11.16 -24.11
C VAL A 25 -5.22 11.29 -22.66
N ALA A 26 -5.23 10.18 -21.94
CA ALA A 26 -5.22 10.20 -20.48
C ALA A 26 -3.93 10.91 -20.06
N GLN A 27 -4.04 12.21 -19.82
CA GLN A 27 -2.98 13.00 -19.25
C GLN A 27 -2.85 12.51 -17.80
N GLU A 28 -1.90 11.61 -17.56
CA GLU A 28 -1.46 11.23 -16.22
C GLU A 28 -1.15 12.54 -15.50
N ALA A 29 -2.01 12.92 -14.56
CA ALA A 29 -1.90 14.17 -13.83
C ALA A 29 -0.56 14.14 -13.13
N ALA A 30 0.38 14.96 -13.61
CA ALA A 30 1.68 15.12 -12.98
C ALA A 30 1.45 15.33 -11.47
N PRO A 31 2.21 14.63 -10.61
CA PRO A 31 2.01 14.72 -9.17
C PRO A 31 2.06 16.18 -8.76
N LYS A 32 0.91 16.69 -8.30
CA LYS A 32 0.78 18.08 -7.89
C LYS A 32 1.80 18.31 -6.77
N PRO A 33 2.67 19.34 -6.87
CA PRO A 33 3.65 19.64 -5.82
C PRO A 33 2.92 19.73 -4.48
N ALA A 34 3.45 19.08 -3.45
CA ALA A 34 2.88 19.16 -2.12
C ALA A 34 2.77 20.63 -1.72
N ALA A 35 1.57 21.05 -1.32
CA ALA A 35 1.31 22.45 -0.99
C ALA A 35 2.22 22.93 0.14
N GLU A 36 2.62 24.21 0.11
CA GLU A 36 3.39 24.79 1.21
C GLU A 36 2.63 24.63 2.55
N PRO A 37 3.34 24.36 3.65
CA PRO A 37 2.71 24.25 4.96
C PRO A 37 2.14 25.61 5.38
N SER A 38 1.00 25.60 6.05
CA SER A 38 0.31 26.81 6.49
C SER A 38 1.17 27.61 7.49
N LYS A 39 1.27 28.92 7.26
CA LYS A 39 2.00 29.85 8.14
C LYS A 39 0.99 30.54 9.05
N ILE A 40 0.97 30.16 10.32
CA ILE A 40 0.09 30.75 11.34
C ILE A 40 0.96 31.55 12.31
N TYR A 41 0.63 32.82 12.51
CA TYR A 41 1.31 33.67 13.48
C TYR A 41 0.70 33.45 14.87
N VAL A 42 1.54 33.08 15.84
CA VAL A 42 1.14 32.90 17.24
C VAL A 42 1.78 34.02 18.07
N PRO A 43 0.98 34.89 18.70
CA PRO A 43 1.49 35.86 19.68
C PRO A 43 2.20 35.16 20.83
N TYR A 44 3.27 35.76 21.34
CA TYR A 44 4.15 35.13 22.33
C TYR A 44 3.41 34.75 23.62
N GLU A 45 2.44 35.56 24.02
CA GLU A 45 1.61 35.35 25.22
C GLU A 45 0.75 34.08 25.12
N LYS A 46 0.44 33.66 23.89
CA LYS A 46 -0.40 32.49 23.59
C LYS A 46 0.41 31.24 23.31
N LEU A 47 1.73 31.34 23.19
CA LEU A 47 2.61 30.23 22.83
C LEU A 47 2.55 29.10 23.86
N LYS A 48 2.52 29.45 25.16
CA LYS A 48 2.44 28.49 26.26
C LYS A 48 1.20 27.60 26.18
N GLY A 49 0.05 28.18 25.84
CA GLY A 49 -1.21 27.43 25.71
C GLY A 49 -1.21 26.41 24.58
N VAL A 50 -0.44 26.64 23.50
CA VAL A 50 -0.29 25.69 22.39
C VAL A 50 0.52 24.46 22.79
N PHE A 51 1.52 24.62 23.67
CA PHE A 51 2.34 23.51 24.16
C PHE A 51 1.62 22.68 25.24
N GLU A 52 0.71 23.28 26.00
CA GLU A 52 -0.04 22.58 27.05
C GLU A 52 -1.21 21.77 26.49
N SER A 53 -1.77 22.16 25.33
CA SER A 53 -2.83 21.42 24.65
C SER A 53 -2.35 20.15 23.95
N GLU A 54 -1.08 20.11 23.53
CA GLU A 54 -0.49 19.00 22.79
C GLU A 54 0.44 18.20 23.71
N THR A 55 0.05 16.97 24.06
CA THR A 55 0.78 16.11 25.03
C THR A 55 2.20 15.74 24.56
N GLN A 56 2.49 15.88 23.25
CA GLN A 56 3.81 15.66 22.67
C GLN A 56 4.09 16.71 21.58
N GLY A 57 5.12 17.53 21.78
CA GLY A 57 5.59 18.49 20.78
C GLY A 57 7.00 18.98 21.08
N VAL A 58 7.75 19.35 20.04
CA VAL A 58 9.09 19.96 20.16
C VAL A 58 9.09 21.32 19.46
N PHE A 59 9.73 22.31 20.07
CA PHE A 59 9.91 23.62 19.43
C PHE A 59 11.04 23.53 18.40
N LEU A 60 10.72 23.78 17.13
CA LEU A 60 11.68 23.73 16.04
C LEU A 60 11.73 25.07 15.30
N PRO A 61 12.92 25.67 15.09
CA PRO A 61 13.03 26.86 14.25
C PRO A 61 12.48 26.61 12.85
N TYR A 62 11.78 27.60 12.29
CA TYR A 62 11.07 27.45 11.02
C TYR A 62 11.96 26.96 9.87
N ALA A 63 13.23 27.38 9.82
CA ALA A 63 14.17 26.91 8.81
C ALA A 63 14.45 25.40 8.90
N GLN A 64 14.53 24.85 10.11
CA GLN A 64 14.72 23.42 10.33
C GLN A 64 13.44 22.64 10.02
N PHE A 65 12.27 23.16 10.42
CA PHE A 65 10.98 22.59 10.03
C PHE A 65 10.84 22.51 8.51
N ARG A 66 11.14 23.60 7.80
CA ARG A 66 11.08 23.66 6.33
C ARG A 66 12.00 22.62 5.69
N LYS A 67 13.22 22.45 6.22
CA LYS A 67 14.16 21.43 5.74
C LYS A 67 13.59 20.02 5.89
N LEU A 68 13.06 19.67 7.06
CA LEU A 68 12.46 18.36 7.31
C LEU A 68 11.21 18.13 6.45
N TRP A 69 10.36 19.15 6.32
CA TRP A 69 9.17 19.11 5.48
C TRP A 69 9.53 18.83 4.01
N LEU A 70 10.51 19.55 3.46
CA LEU A 70 10.99 19.32 2.08
C LEU A 70 11.61 17.93 1.91
N SER A 71 12.38 17.45 2.89
CA SER A 71 12.93 16.08 2.88
C SER A 71 11.84 15.00 2.91
N ALA A 72 10.70 15.28 3.54
CA ALA A 72 9.57 14.36 3.64
C ALA A 72 8.62 14.40 2.42
N GLN A 73 8.75 15.39 1.53
CA GLN A 73 7.93 15.48 0.30
C GLN A 73 8.36 14.49 -0.79
N GLY A 74 9.55 13.89 -0.69
CA GLY A 74 9.91 12.74 -1.51
C GLY A 74 9.12 11.49 -1.09
N ALA A 75 9.06 10.47 -1.95
CA ALA A 75 8.56 9.15 -1.55
C ALA A 75 9.22 8.76 -0.22
N PRO A 76 8.45 8.37 0.82
CA PRO A 76 8.96 8.15 2.17
C PRO A 76 10.15 7.23 2.06
N ALA A 77 11.38 7.75 2.27
CA ALA A 77 12.64 7.17 1.82
C ALA A 77 12.50 5.66 1.65
N GLY A 78 12.13 5.24 0.43
CA GLY A 78 11.37 4.00 0.19
C GLY A 78 11.90 2.95 1.12
N ALA A 79 11.11 2.60 2.17
CA ALA A 79 11.57 1.85 3.34
C ALA A 79 12.59 0.84 2.84
N ARG A 80 13.90 1.16 2.99
CA ARG A 80 14.96 0.51 2.19
C ARG A 80 14.68 -0.97 2.30
N GLY A 81 14.32 -1.57 1.15
CA GLY A 81 13.47 -2.77 1.09
C GLY A 81 13.70 -3.64 2.31
N VAL A 82 12.65 -3.84 3.11
CA VAL A 82 12.76 -4.48 4.43
C VAL A 82 13.76 -5.63 4.29
N PRO A 83 14.84 -5.66 5.09
CA PRO A 83 15.97 -6.56 4.81
C PRO A 83 15.60 -8.04 4.91
N MET A 84 14.36 -8.33 5.31
CA MET A 84 13.77 -9.65 5.45
C MET A 84 12.53 -9.74 4.53
N PRO A 85 12.43 -10.76 3.68
CA PRO A 85 11.30 -10.91 2.76
C PRO A 85 10.00 -11.37 3.45
N TYR A 86 10.07 -11.83 4.70
CA TYR A 86 8.94 -12.22 5.53
C TYR A 86 9.21 -11.97 7.01
N LEU A 87 8.14 -11.95 7.82
CA LEU A 87 8.19 -11.89 9.29
C LEU A 87 7.20 -12.90 9.88
N VAL A 88 7.65 -13.73 10.81
CA VAL A 88 6.75 -14.55 11.63
C VAL A 88 6.37 -13.74 12.87
N SER A 89 5.19 -13.12 12.86
CA SER A 89 4.77 -12.16 13.89
C SER A 89 4.11 -12.84 15.10
N THR A 90 3.58 -14.05 14.96
CA THR A 90 2.98 -14.80 16.06
C THR A 90 3.18 -16.31 15.87
N ALA A 91 3.48 -17.02 16.96
CA ALA A 91 3.47 -18.47 17.03
C ALA A 91 2.73 -18.92 18.31
N ARG A 92 1.63 -19.67 18.14
CA ARG A 92 0.88 -20.26 19.26
C ARG A 92 0.90 -21.77 19.15
N PHE A 93 1.24 -22.41 20.26
CA PHE A 93 1.28 -23.86 20.38
C PHE A 93 0.23 -24.31 21.39
N THR A 94 -0.56 -25.31 21.05
CA THR A 94 -1.48 -25.97 21.98
C THR A 94 -1.47 -27.46 21.70
N GLY A 95 -1.34 -28.29 22.72
CA GLY A 95 -1.21 -29.72 22.49
C GLY A 95 -1.57 -30.56 23.71
N LYS A 96 -1.70 -31.87 23.48
CA LYS A 96 -1.87 -32.88 24.51
C LYS A 96 -0.75 -33.90 24.37
N VAL A 97 -0.09 -34.18 25.48
CA VAL A 97 0.93 -35.23 25.56
C VAL A 97 0.22 -36.52 25.95
N GLY A 98 0.23 -37.51 25.04
CA GLY A 98 -0.20 -38.87 25.34
C GLY A 98 0.95 -39.70 25.91
N GLN A 99 0.71 -40.99 26.16
CA GLN A 99 1.74 -41.88 26.70
C GLN A 99 2.85 -42.22 25.68
N GLU A 100 2.51 -42.26 24.39
CA GLU A 100 3.44 -42.65 23.30
C GLU A 100 3.63 -41.55 22.25
N LEU A 101 2.62 -40.72 22.01
CA LEU A 101 2.67 -39.61 21.05
C LEU A 101 2.11 -38.32 21.67
N ALA A 102 2.77 -37.21 21.34
CA ALA A 102 2.27 -35.87 21.63
C ALA A 102 1.64 -35.27 20.37
N SER A 103 0.40 -34.79 20.49
CA SER A 103 -0.30 -34.11 19.41
C SER A 103 -0.33 -32.61 19.68
N MET A 104 0.11 -31.82 18.71
CA MET A 104 0.23 -30.37 18.84
C MET A 104 -0.46 -29.65 17.67
N LYS A 105 -1.09 -28.53 17.97
CA LYS A 105 -1.61 -27.55 17.01
C LYS A 105 -0.69 -26.33 17.05
N LEU A 106 -0.22 -25.92 15.87
CA LEU A 106 0.60 -24.73 15.66
C LEU A 106 -0.18 -23.73 14.82
N GLU A 107 -0.39 -22.53 15.37
CA GLU A 107 -0.97 -21.38 14.66
C GLU A 107 0.12 -20.32 14.46
N LEU A 108 0.40 -20.00 13.19
CA LEU A 108 1.43 -19.04 12.80
C LEU A 108 0.81 -17.89 12.03
N THR A 109 1.21 -16.66 12.36
CA THR A 109 0.97 -15.49 11.53
C THR A 109 2.26 -15.13 10.82
N VAL A 110 2.22 -15.14 9.48
CA VAL A 110 3.37 -14.84 8.64
C VAL A 110 3.03 -13.67 7.73
N ASP A 111 3.76 -12.58 7.90
CA ASP A 111 3.64 -11.38 7.11
C ASP A 111 4.67 -11.42 5.97
N VAL A 112 4.20 -11.47 4.73
CA VAL A 112 5.07 -11.45 3.54
C VAL A 112 5.32 -10.00 3.17
N LEU A 113 6.59 -9.58 3.23
CA LEU A 113 6.99 -8.19 3.08
C LEU A 113 7.59 -7.90 1.71
N ALA A 114 8.13 -8.92 1.04
CA ALA A 114 8.63 -8.83 -0.33
C ALA A 114 7.52 -9.02 -1.37
N GLU A 115 7.72 -8.43 -2.54
CA GLU A 115 6.87 -8.70 -3.69
C GLU A 115 7.17 -10.09 -4.27
N GLY A 116 6.12 -10.87 -4.54
CA GLY A 116 6.22 -12.19 -5.15
C GLY A 116 6.23 -13.35 -4.15
N TRP A 117 6.73 -14.49 -4.62
CA TRP A 117 6.77 -15.73 -3.84
C TRP A 117 7.97 -15.73 -2.90
N VAL A 118 7.73 -16.09 -1.64
CA VAL A 118 8.75 -16.14 -0.59
C VAL A 118 8.68 -17.49 0.11
N GLU A 119 9.84 -18.14 0.26
CA GLU A 119 9.97 -19.37 1.03
C GLU A 119 10.13 -19.06 2.52
N VAL A 120 9.31 -19.70 3.35
CA VAL A 120 9.29 -19.46 4.80
C VAL A 120 9.62 -20.78 5.52
N PRO A 121 10.85 -20.94 6.06
CA PRO A 121 11.23 -22.14 6.79
C PRO A 121 10.57 -22.16 8.18
N ILE A 122 9.49 -22.93 8.33
CA ILE A 122 8.73 -23.05 9.60
C ILE A 122 9.48 -23.89 10.65
N GLY A 123 10.46 -24.72 10.25
CA GLY A 123 11.33 -25.45 11.18
C GLY A 123 10.66 -26.66 11.87
N LEU A 124 9.71 -27.33 11.21
CA LEU A 124 9.02 -28.53 11.73
C LEU A 124 9.87 -29.82 11.64
N GLY A 125 11.16 -29.75 11.95
CA GLY A 125 12.04 -30.92 11.92
C GLY A 125 11.59 -32.01 12.89
N GLU A 126 11.74 -33.28 12.49
CA GLU A 126 11.47 -34.47 13.32
C GLU A 126 10.00 -34.67 13.76
N VAL A 127 9.03 -33.92 13.20
CA VAL A 127 7.60 -34.07 13.51
C VAL A 127 6.77 -34.41 12.28
N ALA A 128 5.79 -35.29 12.46
CA ALA A 128 4.83 -35.63 11.42
C ALA A 128 3.74 -34.55 11.31
N VAL A 129 3.47 -34.07 10.10
CA VAL A 129 2.40 -33.09 9.84
C VAL A 129 1.10 -33.83 9.54
N ALA A 130 0.13 -33.74 10.44
CA ALA A 130 -1.16 -34.39 10.27
C ALA A 130 -2.13 -33.60 9.37
N LYS A 131 -2.14 -32.27 9.48
CA LYS A 131 -3.03 -31.37 8.71
C LYS A 131 -2.41 -29.99 8.60
N VAL A 132 -2.63 -29.33 7.46
CA VAL A 132 -2.27 -27.93 7.23
C VAL A 132 -3.49 -27.20 6.70
N GLU A 133 -3.77 -26.03 7.27
CA GLU A 133 -4.83 -25.12 6.82
C GLU A 133 -4.23 -23.72 6.67
N LEU A 134 -4.51 -23.08 5.53
CA LEU A 134 -4.11 -21.70 5.32
C LEU A 134 -5.30 -20.79 5.66
N ALA A 135 -5.21 -20.08 6.78
CA ALA A 135 -6.17 -19.06 7.15
C ALA A 135 -5.68 -17.70 6.63
N ARG A 136 -6.45 -17.05 5.76
CA ARG A 136 -6.18 -15.68 5.36
C ARG A 136 -6.65 -14.75 6.48
N ALA A 137 -5.73 -14.11 7.17
CA ALA A 137 -6.07 -12.99 8.04
C ALA A 137 -6.52 -11.83 7.13
N LEU A 138 -7.78 -11.42 7.25
CA LEU A 138 -8.29 -10.18 6.65
C LEU A 138 -7.74 -9.03 7.48
N GLY A 139 -6.74 -8.33 6.95
CA GLY A 139 -6.27 -7.03 7.44
C GLY A 139 -6.85 -5.93 6.58
#